data_AF-A0A6A5BTH2-F1
#
_entry.id   AF-A0A6A5BTH2-F1
#
_cell.length_a   1.000
_cell.length_b   1.000
_cell.length_c   1.000
_cell.angle_alpha   90.00
_cell.angle_beta   90.00
_cell.angle_gamma   90.00
#
_symmetry.space_group_name_H-M   'P 1'
#
loop_
_entity.id
_entity.type
_entity.pdbx_description
1 polymer ?
#
loop_
_entity_poly.entity_id
_entity_poly.type
_entity_poly.pdbx_seq_one_letter_code
_entity_poly.pdbx_strand_id
1 'polypeptide(L)'
;MSQEQKRRELQQKEQRASSEEIQTLKTLFDKFDSNHDGRLDKNELKDLMKSMDEIMSNEDIEEMIKQADWDEDGLINFEEFKYQMLD
;
A
#
# COMPACT_ATOMS: atom_id res chain seq x y z
N MET A 1 -6.59 10.02 13.05
CA MET A 1 -6.12 11.14 12.19
C MET A 1 -7.18 11.40 11.15
N SER A 2 -7.41 12.67 10.77
CA SER A 2 -8.29 12.97 9.63
C SER A 2 -7.60 12.62 8.30
N GLN A 3 -8.38 12.37 7.25
CA GLN A 3 -7.89 12.19 5.87
C GLN A 3 -6.92 13.31 5.45
N GLU A 4 -7.23 14.55 5.81
CA GLU A 4 -6.37 15.70 5.52
C GLU A 4 -5.02 15.63 6.25
N GLN A 5 -5.00 15.16 7.50
CA GLN A 5 -3.75 14.95 8.25
C GLN A 5 -2.88 13.89 7.59
N LYS A 6 -3.46 12.75 7.20
CA LYS A 6 -2.73 11.67 6.52
C LYS A 6 -2.14 12.14 5.19
N ARG A 7 -2.88 12.92 4.39
CA ARG A 7 -2.38 13.51 3.13
C ARG A 7 -1.21 14.48 3.34
N ARG A 8 -1.26 15.32 4.38
CA ARG A 8 -0.15 16.24 4.72
C ARG A 8 1.09 15.49 5.20
N GLU A 9 0.91 14.39 5.90
CA GLU A 9 1.99 13.54 6.37
C GLU A 9 2.61 12.75 5.21
N LEU A 10 1.79 12.15 4.33
CA LEU A 10 2.26 11.50 3.11
C LEU A 10 3.15 12.44 2.28
N GLN A 11 2.72 13.70 2.07
CA GLN A 11 3.53 14.68 1.35
C GLN A 11 4.89 14.96 2.01
N GLN A 12 4.97 14.90 3.34
CA GLN A 12 6.24 15.05 4.05
C GLN A 12 7.12 13.80 3.93
N LYS A 13 6.52 12.61 4.02
CA LYS A 13 7.21 11.33 3.80
C LYS A 13 7.78 11.25 2.38
N GLU A 14 6.98 11.59 1.36
CA GLU A 14 7.41 11.63 -0.04
C GLU A 14 8.52 12.64 -0.31
N GLN A 15 8.53 13.79 0.38
CA GLN A 15 9.62 14.76 0.26
C GLN A 15 10.94 14.29 0.89
N ARG A 16 10.86 13.36 1.86
CA ARG A 16 12.03 12.78 2.53
C ARG A 16 12.50 11.49 1.85
N ALA A 17 11.59 10.79 1.19
CA ALA A 17 11.87 9.59 0.40
C ALA A 17 12.75 9.94 -0.81
N SER A 18 13.68 9.05 -1.11
CA SER A 18 14.45 9.13 -2.34
C SER A 18 13.60 8.78 -3.56
N SER A 19 14.02 9.25 -4.74
CA SER A 19 13.40 8.85 -6.00
C SER A 19 13.45 7.33 -6.22
N GLU A 20 14.49 6.66 -5.68
CA GLU A 20 14.66 5.21 -5.78
C GLU A 20 13.63 4.46 -4.92
N GLU A 21 13.34 4.95 -3.71
CA GLU A 21 12.28 4.40 -2.85
C GLU A 21 10.91 4.54 -3.52
N ILE A 22 10.57 5.73 -4.02
CA ILE A 22 9.28 5.94 -4.71
C ILE A 22 9.17 5.02 -5.94
N GLN A 23 10.25 4.86 -6.70
CA GLN A 23 10.25 3.98 -7.87
C GLN A 23 10.16 2.50 -7.50
N THR A 24 10.78 2.10 -6.40
CA THR A 24 10.66 0.75 -5.84
C THR A 24 9.23 0.47 -5.41
N LEU A 25 8.61 1.39 -4.69
CA LEU A 25 7.20 1.28 -4.28
C LEU A 25 6.26 1.19 -5.48
N LYS A 26 6.51 1.97 -6.53
CA LYS A 26 5.73 1.86 -7.77
C LYS A 26 5.91 0.51 -8.45
N THR A 27 7.14 0.02 -8.56
CA THR A 27 7.43 -1.29 -9.17
C THR A 27 6.81 -2.42 -8.37
N LEU A 28 6.83 -2.32 -7.05
CA LEU A 28 6.15 -3.25 -6.15
C LEU A 28 4.65 -3.18 -6.36
N PHE A 29 4.04 -1.99 -6.31
CA PHE A 29 2.61 -1.80 -6.54
C PHE A 29 2.15 -2.37 -7.87
N ASP A 30 2.84 -2.06 -8.97
CA ASP A 30 2.53 -2.59 -10.31
C ASP A 30 2.66 -4.12 -10.38
N LYS A 31 3.47 -4.72 -9.50
CA LYS A 31 3.62 -6.18 -9.38
C LYS A 31 2.50 -6.80 -8.54
N PHE A 32 2.01 -6.08 -7.52
CA PHE A 32 0.86 -6.48 -6.70
C PHE A 32 -0.45 -6.39 -7.52
N ASP A 33 -0.64 -5.27 -8.22
CA ASP A 33 -1.81 -4.93 -9.02
C ASP A 33 -1.85 -5.78 -10.29
N SER A 34 -2.35 -7.01 -10.16
CA SER A 34 -2.35 -8.00 -11.24
C SER A 34 -3.40 -7.69 -12.31
N ASN A 35 -4.46 -6.99 -11.93
CA ASN A 35 -5.55 -6.61 -12.83
C ASN A 35 -5.32 -5.22 -13.50
N HIS A 36 -4.35 -4.44 -13.01
CA HIS A 36 -3.98 -3.10 -13.44
C HIS A 36 -5.09 -2.06 -13.31
N ASP A 37 -5.92 -2.15 -12.27
CA ASP A 37 -7.00 -1.20 -11.97
C ASP A 37 -6.53 0.01 -11.13
N GLY A 38 -5.27 -0.01 -10.69
CA GLY A 38 -4.66 1.05 -9.88
C GLY A 38 -4.98 0.96 -8.39
N ARG A 39 -5.57 -0.16 -7.94
CA ARG A 39 -5.87 -0.49 -6.55
C ARG A 39 -5.42 -1.93 -6.28
N LEU A 40 -5.27 -2.26 -4.99
CA LEU A 40 -4.96 -3.61 -4.55
C LEU A 40 -6.11 -4.17 -3.75
N ASP A 41 -6.65 -5.28 -4.21
CA ASP A 41 -7.60 -6.07 -3.43
C ASP A 41 -6.89 -7.06 -2.48
N LYS A 42 -7.66 -7.63 -1.56
CA LYS A 42 -7.16 -8.60 -0.58
C LYS A 42 -6.49 -9.83 -1.22
N ASN A 43 -7.01 -10.31 -2.35
CA ASN A 43 -6.45 -11.47 -3.05
C ASN A 43 -5.13 -11.11 -3.74
N GLU A 44 -5.03 -9.93 -4.35
CA GLU A 44 -3.82 -9.42 -4.99
C GLU A 44 -2.67 -9.24 -3.98
N LEU A 45 -2.96 -8.64 -2.83
CA LEU A 45 -2.02 -8.57 -1.70
C LEU A 45 -1.58 -9.96 -1.24
N LYS A 46 -2.53 -10.89 -1.08
CA LYS A 46 -2.25 -12.25 -0.64
C LYS A 46 -1.39 -13.04 -1.61
N ASP A 47 -1.66 -12.92 -2.90
CA ASP A 47 -0.93 -13.66 -3.92
C ASP A 47 0.48 -13.12 -4.11
N LEU A 48 0.70 -11.81 -3.93
CA LEU A 48 2.07 -11.31 -3.91
C LEU A 48 2.84 -11.71 -2.65
N MET A 49 2.22 -11.70 -1.48
CA MET A 49 2.91 -12.08 -0.22
C MET A 49 3.41 -13.53 -0.29
N LYS A 50 2.59 -14.43 -0.85
CA LYS A 50 3.04 -15.79 -1.23
C LYS A 50 4.21 -15.78 -2.22
N SER A 51 4.24 -14.84 -3.17
CA SER A 51 5.33 -14.72 -4.16
C SER A 51 6.63 -14.15 -3.58
N MET A 52 6.57 -13.44 -2.45
CA MET A 52 7.73 -12.89 -1.74
C MET A 52 8.30 -13.86 -0.69
N ASP A 53 7.81 -15.11 -0.66
CA ASP A 53 8.13 -16.13 0.37
C ASP A 53 7.80 -15.66 1.81
N GLU A 54 7.02 -14.58 1.93
CA GLU A 54 6.57 -14.03 3.20
C GLU A 54 5.18 -14.59 3.53
N ILE A 55 5.13 -15.43 4.56
CA ILE A 55 3.87 -16.02 5.03
C ILE A 55 3.22 -15.04 6.00
N MET A 56 2.44 -14.10 5.46
CA MET A 56 1.50 -13.33 6.28
C MET A 56 0.18 -14.10 6.40
N SER A 57 -0.44 -14.08 7.58
CA SER A 57 -1.75 -14.68 7.76
C SER A 57 -2.83 -13.82 7.09
N ASN A 58 -4.01 -14.41 6.80
CA ASN A 58 -5.13 -13.62 6.29
C ASN A 58 -5.52 -12.49 7.27
N GLU A 59 -5.34 -12.72 8.58
CA GLU A 59 -5.63 -11.75 9.63
C GLU A 59 -4.66 -10.56 9.57
N ASP A 60 -3.37 -10.81 9.33
CA ASP A 60 -2.37 -9.75 9.16
C ASP A 60 -2.67 -8.89 7.92
N ILE A 61 -3.06 -9.53 6.81
CA ILE A 61 -3.46 -8.82 5.58
C ILE A 61 -4.72 -7.98 5.82
N GLU A 62 -5.71 -8.50 6.55
CA GLU A 62 -6.93 -7.75 6.87
C GLU A 62 -6.64 -6.55 7.76
N GLU A 63 -5.79 -6.71 8.77
CA GLU A 63 -5.40 -5.59 9.62
C GLU A 63 -4.56 -4.56 8.87
N MET A 64 -3.68 -4.99 7.94
CA MET A 64 -2.97 -4.07 7.05
C MET A 64 -3.94 -3.26 6.17
N ILE A 65 -4.88 -3.92 5.50
CA ILE A 65 -5.89 -3.24 4.66
C ILE A 65 -6.68 -2.25 5.50
N LYS A 66 -7.19 -2.67 6.66
CA LYS A 66 -7.98 -1.82 7.54
C LYS A 66 -7.23 -0.59 8.06
N GLN A 67 -5.90 -0.67 8.21
CA GLN A 67 -5.08 0.47 8.59
C GLN A 67 -4.72 1.37 7.38
N ALA A 68 -4.56 0.76 6.20
CA ALA A 68 -4.19 1.41 4.95
C ALA A 68 -5.36 2.12 4.27
N ASP A 69 -6.55 1.55 4.33
CA ASP A 69 -7.78 1.99 3.66
C ASP A 69 -8.34 3.23 4.38
N TRP A 70 -8.23 4.41 3.76
CA TRP A 70 -8.67 5.67 4.36
C TRP A 70 -10.04 6.09 3.86
N ASP A 71 -10.37 5.73 2.63
CA ASP A 71 -11.67 6.00 2.02
C ASP A 71 -12.71 4.90 2.30
N GLU A 72 -12.31 3.85 3.02
CA GLU A 72 -13.14 2.72 3.46
C GLU A 72 -13.79 1.97 2.28
N ASP A 73 -13.09 1.90 1.15
CA ASP A 73 -13.55 1.22 -0.07
C ASP A 73 -13.20 -0.28 -0.10
N GLY A 74 -12.42 -0.75 0.89
CA GLY A 74 -11.95 -2.12 1.02
C GLY A 74 -10.78 -2.49 0.10
N LEU A 75 -10.21 -1.50 -0.59
CA LEU A 75 -9.08 -1.61 -1.48
C LEU A 75 -7.94 -0.71 -0.99
N ILE A 76 -6.72 -0.93 -1.47
CA ILE A 76 -5.59 -0.05 -1.20
C ILE A 76 -5.18 0.64 -2.48
N ASN A 77 -5.34 1.95 -2.56
CA ASN A 77 -4.83 2.74 -3.68
C ASN A 77 -3.34 3.07 -3.50
N PHE A 78 -2.70 3.60 -4.55
CA PHE A 78 -1.27 3.91 -4.50
C PHE A 78 -0.88 4.96 -3.45
N GLU A 79 -1.76 5.91 -3.11
CA GLU A 79 -1.48 6.90 -2.05
C GLU A 79 -1.42 6.22 -0.67
N GLU A 80 -2.38 5.34 -0.40
CA GLU A 80 -2.49 4.57 0.84
C GLU A 80 -1.35 3.58 0.99
N PHE A 81 -0.99 2.88 -0.09
CA PHE A 81 0.15 1.99 -0.13
C PHE A 81 1.46 2.71 0.21
N LYS A 82 1.71 3.87 -0.42
CA LYS A 82 2.90 4.68 -0.11
C LYS A 82 2.95 5.11 1.34
N TYR A 83 1.84 5.55 1.92
CA TYR A 83 1.84 6.01 3.31
C TYR A 83 2.14 4.90 4.32
N GLN A 84 1.68 3.68 4.03
CA GLN A 84 1.98 2.51 4.84
C GLN A 84 3.42 2.02 4.69
N MET A 85 4.01 2.16 3.49
CA MET A 85 5.36 1.65 3.21
C MET A 85 6.47 2.68 3.42
N LEU A 86 6.17 3.98 3.37
CA LEU A 86 7.12 5.03 3.70
C LEU A 86 7.16 5.24 5.22
N ASP A 87 8.34 5.29 5.81
CA ASP A 87 8.54 5.55 7.25
C ASP A 87 8.65 7.07 7.55
#